data_AF-A0A838V552-F1
#
_entry.id   AF-A0A838V552-F1
#
_cell.length_a   1.000
_cell.length_b   1.000
_cell.length_c   1.000
_cell.angle_alpha   90.00
_cell.angle_beta   90.00
_cell.angle_gamma   90.00
#
_symmetry.space_group_name_H-M   'P 1'
#
loop_
_entity.id
_entity.type
_entity.pdbx_description
1 polymer ?
#
loop_
_entity_poly.entity_id
_entity_poly.type
_entity_poly.pdbx_seq_one_letter_code
_entity_poly.pdbx_strand_id
1 'polypeptide(L)'
;MAVAADSELRLEPSLEQARELAREGNVVPVRARFVDDCETPVSAFLKLRDGEPEGSPCFLLESAEQGQVGRYSFVGLRPRALLRWDEGTLSEWSGEEAAAGEPPGRTVPAPDPYA
;
A
#
# COMPACT_ATOMS: atom_id res chain seq x y z
N MET A 1 -28.65 -15.49 8.53
CA MET A 1 -28.16 -16.38 7.46
C MET A 1 -26.65 -16.23 7.42
N ALA A 2 -25.91 -17.32 7.65
CA ALA A 2 -24.46 -17.29 7.59
C ALA A 2 -24.05 -17.38 6.11
N VAL A 3 -23.51 -16.30 5.55
CA VAL A 3 -22.77 -16.38 4.30
C VAL A 3 -21.49 -17.14 4.64
N ALA A 4 -21.32 -18.30 4.03
CA ALA A 4 -20.08 -19.06 4.16
C ALA A 4 -18.94 -18.18 3.64
N ALA A 5 -18.05 -17.75 4.52
CA ALA A 5 -16.79 -17.14 4.12
C ALA A 5 -16.04 -18.19 3.30
N ASP A 6 -15.85 -17.91 2.01
CA ASP A 6 -14.98 -18.69 1.14
C ASP A 6 -13.60 -18.71 1.81
N SER A 7 -13.24 -19.88 2.34
CA SER A 7 -12.23 -20.00 3.41
C SER A 7 -10.80 -19.92 2.88
N GLU A 8 -10.63 -19.76 1.56
CA GLU A 8 -9.35 -19.70 0.89
C GLU A 8 -9.25 -18.43 0.04
N LEU A 9 -8.46 -17.48 0.52
CA LEU A 9 -8.03 -16.33 -0.28
C LEU A 9 -7.32 -16.82 -1.54
N ARG A 10 -8.01 -16.78 -2.68
CA ARG A 10 -7.42 -17.18 -3.96
C ARG A 10 -6.41 -16.13 -4.43
N LEU A 11 -5.13 -16.49 -4.35
CA LEU A 11 -4.03 -15.66 -4.82
C LEU A 11 -3.87 -15.78 -6.35
N GLU A 12 -3.74 -14.63 -7.01
CA GLU A 12 -3.41 -14.50 -8.42
C GLU A 12 -2.25 -13.51 -8.59
N PRO A 13 -1.24 -13.79 -9.43
CA PRO A 13 -1.01 -15.05 -10.15
C PRO A 13 -0.60 -16.21 -9.21
N SER A 14 -0.65 -17.45 -9.71
CA SER A 14 -0.04 -18.58 -8.99
C SER A 14 1.48 -18.40 -8.86
N LEU A 15 2.14 -19.11 -7.95
CA LEU A 15 3.60 -19.02 -7.78
C LEU A 15 4.37 -19.33 -9.08
N GLU A 16 3.91 -20.30 -9.85
CA GLU A 16 4.51 -20.65 -11.15
C GLU A 16 4.35 -19.50 -12.15
N GLN A 17 3.15 -18.94 -12.27
CA GLN A 17 2.88 -17.81 -13.15
C GLN A 17 3.65 -16.55 -12.71
N ALA A 18 3.77 -16.31 -11.40
CA ALA A 18 4.54 -15.20 -10.86
C ALA A 18 6.02 -15.32 -11.24
N ARG A 19 6.59 -16.53 -11.20
CA ARG A 19 7.97 -16.80 -11.62
C ARG A 19 8.18 -16.56 -13.11
N GLU A 20 7.18 -16.82 -13.94
CA GLU A 20 7.24 -16.50 -15.37
C GLU A 20 7.24 -14.99 -15.59
N LEU A 21 6.28 -14.28 -14.98
CA LEU A 21 6.17 -12.82 -15.09
C LEU A 21 7.41 -12.09 -14.56
N ALA A 22 8.06 -12.62 -13.53
CA ALA A 22 9.28 -12.07 -12.98
C ALA A 22 10.48 -12.12 -13.95
N ARG A 23 10.39 -12.88 -15.05
CA ARG A 23 11.40 -12.84 -16.12
C ARG A 23 11.24 -11.62 -17.02
N GLU A 24 10.04 -11.04 -17.08
CA GLU A 24 9.69 -9.91 -17.94
C GLU A 24 9.76 -8.56 -17.20
N GLY A 25 9.67 -8.55 -15.87
CA GLY A 25 9.67 -7.34 -15.07
C GLY A 25 10.19 -7.54 -13.64
N ASN A 26 10.49 -6.43 -12.97
CA ASN A 26 11.06 -6.41 -11.61
C ASN A 26 10.00 -6.31 -10.48
N VAL A 27 8.71 -6.19 -10.83
CA VAL A 27 7.59 -6.12 -9.89
C VAL A 27 6.44 -6.97 -10.41
N VAL A 28 5.98 -7.92 -9.60
CA VAL A 28 4.82 -8.78 -9.92
C VAL A 28 3.76 -8.60 -8.85
N PRO A 29 2.59 -7.99 -9.16
CA PRO A 29 1.53 -7.80 -8.17
C PRO A 29 0.79 -9.12 -7.90
N VAL A 30 0.90 -9.63 -6.67
CA VAL A 30 0.10 -10.75 -6.18
C VAL A 30 -1.11 -10.20 -5.44
N ARG A 31 -2.31 -10.64 -5.83
CA ARG A 31 -3.58 -10.13 -5.34
C ARG A 31 -4.52 -11.27 -4.96
N ALA A 32 -5.45 -10.98 -4.06
CA ALA A 32 -6.67 -11.75 -3.89
C ALA A 32 -7.87 -10.83 -4.12
N ARG A 33 -9.01 -11.42 -4.49
CA ARG A 33 -10.29 -10.72 -4.52
C ARG A 33 -11.27 -11.51 -3.67
N PHE A 34 -11.95 -10.80 -2.78
CA PHE A 34 -13.01 -11.33 -1.95
C PHE A 34 -14.14 -10.30 -1.88
N VAL A 35 -15.33 -10.76 -1.52
CA VAL A 35 -16.51 -9.91 -1.37
C VAL A 35 -16.62 -9.53 0.10
N ASP A 36 -16.74 -8.23 0.37
CA ASP A 36 -16.97 -7.70 1.71
C ASP A 36 -17.94 -6.53 1.66
N ASP A 37 -19.22 -6.86 1.55
CA ASP A 37 -20.32 -5.90 1.37
C ASP A 37 -20.59 -5.07 2.63
N CYS A 38 -19.98 -5.42 3.76
CA CYS A 38 -20.14 -4.72 5.03
C CYS A 38 -19.11 -3.61 5.23
N GLU A 39 -18.09 -3.50 4.38
CA GLU A 39 -17.08 -2.47 4.51
C GLU A 39 -17.40 -1.22 3.67
N THR A 40 -17.11 -0.08 4.27
CA THR A 40 -16.85 1.17 3.58
C THR A 40 -15.34 1.36 3.45
N PRO A 41 -14.84 2.19 2.52
CA PRO A 41 -13.40 2.46 2.42
C PRO A 41 -12.77 2.89 3.76
N VAL A 42 -13.48 3.72 4.53
CA VAL A 42 -13.02 4.18 5.85
C VAL A 42 -12.99 3.03 6.87
N SER A 43 -14.03 2.18 6.94
CA SER A 43 -14.04 1.06 7.88
C SER A 43 -12.97 0.02 7.55
N ALA A 44 -12.76 -0.27 6.27
CA ALA A 44 -11.67 -1.14 5.80
C ALA A 44 -10.30 -0.55 6.18
N PHE A 45 -10.07 0.75 5.93
CA PHE A 45 -8.83 1.43 6.30
C PHE A 45 -8.55 1.34 7.81
N LEU A 46 -9.56 1.62 8.65
CA LEU A 46 -9.39 1.58 10.10
C LEU A 46 -9.07 0.17 10.61
N LYS A 47 -9.73 -0.86 10.08
CA LYS A 47 -9.48 -2.27 10.43
C LYS A 47 -8.09 -2.73 10.01
N LEU A 48 -7.67 -2.38 8.80
CA LEU A 48 -6.36 -2.77 8.31
C LEU A 48 -5.23 -2.04 9.06
N ARG A 49 -5.41 -0.75 9.37
CA ARG A 49 -4.43 0.04 10.14
C ARG A 49 -4.27 -0.47 11.57
N ASP A 50 -5.33 -0.97 12.19
CA ASP A 50 -5.30 -1.51 13.56
C ASP A 50 -4.31 -2.69 13.71
N GLY A 51 -4.06 -3.41 12.62
CA GLY A 51 -3.06 -4.49 12.57
C GLY A 51 -1.61 -4.02 12.40
N GLU A 52 -1.36 -2.73 12.25
CA GLU A 52 -0.02 -2.15 12.03
C GLU A 52 0.52 -1.49 13.32
N PRO A 53 1.86 -1.42 13.50
CA PRO A 53 2.46 -0.62 14.56
C PRO A 53 1.95 0.83 14.57
N GLU A 54 1.79 1.40 15.76
CA GLU A 54 1.37 2.80 15.91
C GLU A 54 2.34 3.74 15.16
N GLY A 55 1.78 4.66 14.37
CA GLY A 55 2.58 5.58 13.54
C GLY A 55 3.03 5.02 12.19
N SER A 56 2.73 3.74 11.87
CA SER A 56 3.07 3.14 10.58
C SER A 56 2.51 3.95 9.40
N PRO A 57 3.32 4.25 8.36
CA PRO A 57 2.84 4.96 7.20
C PRO A 57 1.68 4.21 6.52
N CYS A 58 0.57 4.91 6.36
CA CYS A 58 -0.62 4.40 5.69
C CYS A 58 -1.36 5.54 5.00
N PHE A 59 -2.18 5.19 4.01
CA PHE A 59 -3.04 6.15 3.32
C PHE A 59 -4.38 5.54 2.95
N LEU A 60 -5.38 6.41 2.84
CA LEU A 60 -6.64 6.16 2.16
C LEU A 60 -6.81 7.26 1.11
N LEU A 61 -6.92 6.86 -0.16
CA LEU A 61 -7.20 7.78 -1.27
C LEU A 61 -8.57 7.47 -1.84
N GLU A 62 -9.42 8.49 -1.92
CA GLU A 62 -10.74 8.41 -2.51
C GLU A 62 -10.85 9.45 -3.62
N SER A 63 -11.44 9.06 -4.75
CA SER A 63 -11.73 10.02 -5.81
C SER A 63 -12.95 10.84 -5.42
N ALA A 64 -12.82 12.17 -5.46
CA ALA A 64 -13.93 13.09 -5.22
C ALA A 64 -14.20 13.90 -6.50
N GLU A 65 -15.18 13.46 -7.29
CA GLU A 65 -15.70 14.27 -8.41
C GLU A 65 -17.02 14.91 -7.99
N GLN A 66 -17.07 16.25 -7.97
CA GLN A 66 -18.31 17.04 -7.77
C GLN A 66 -19.22 16.55 -6.61
N GLY A 67 -18.62 16.08 -5.51
CA GLY A 67 -19.36 15.60 -4.33
C GLY A 67 -19.81 14.13 -4.38
N GLN A 68 -19.39 13.37 -5.39
CA GLN A 68 -19.58 11.93 -5.47
C GLN A 68 -18.26 11.20 -5.19
N VAL A 69 -18.35 10.12 -4.42
CA VAL A 69 -17.23 9.19 -4.21
C VAL A 69 -17.08 8.36 -5.48
N GLY A 70 -15.86 8.30 -6.00
CA GLY A 70 -15.55 7.50 -7.18
C GLY A 70 -15.75 6.00 -6.93
N ARG A 71 -15.77 5.22 -8.00
CA ARG A 71 -16.03 3.77 -7.95
C ARG A 71 -15.01 2.99 -7.13
N TYR A 72 -13.81 3.53 -6.94
CA TYR A 72 -12.70 2.86 -6.27
C TYR A 72 -12.06 3.78 -5.23
N SER A 73 -11.68 3.18 -4.11
CA SER A 73 -10.81 3.77 -3.09
C SER A 73 -9.55 2.91 -2.97
N PHE A 74 -8.42 3.54 -2.66
CA PHE A 74 -7.13 2.86 -2.52
C PHE A 74 -6.65 2.98 -1.08
N VAL A 75 -6.36 1.83 -0.46
CA VAL A 75 -5.74 1.75 0.86
C VAL A 75 -4.32 1.23 0.68
N GLY A 76 -3.35 1.94 1.27
CA GLY A 76 -1.96 1.51 1.34
C GLY A 76 -1.49 1.49 2.78
N LEU A 77 -0.76 0.43 3.15
CA LEU A 77 -0.22 0.20 4.49
C LEU A 77 1.21 -0.34 4.34
N ARG A 78 2.06 -0.11 5.34
CA ARG A 78 3.41 -0.69 5.45
C ARG A 78 4.18 -0.66 4.12
N PRO A 79 4.48 0.53 3.58
CA PRO A 79 5.21 0.64 2.34
C PRO A 79 6.60 0.00 2.48
N ARG A 80 7.15 -0.55 1.40
CA ARG A 80 8.50 -1.12 1.40
C ARG A 80 9.58 -0.09 1.76
N ALA A 81 9.37 1.15 1.34
CA ALA A 81 10.25 2.28 1.60
C ALA A 81 9.45 3.57 1.62
N LEU A 82 9.93 4.56 2.36
CA LEU A 82 9.44 5.93 2.35
C LEU A 82 10.54 6.83 1.76
N LEU A 83 10.16 7.67 0.81
CA LEU A 83 11.04 8.65 0.19
C LEU A 83 10.51 10.04 0.48
N ARG A 84 11.36 10.93 0.97
CA ARG A 84 11.06 12.35 1.14
C ARG A 84 12.13 13.17 0.43
N TRP A 85 11.70 14.00 -0.51
CA TRP A 85 12.52 15.06 -1.04
C TRP A 85 12.14 16.40 -0.40
N ASP A 86 13.14 17.16 0.03
CA ASP A 86 12.96 18.47 0.67
C ASP A 86 14.22 19.32 0.42
N GLU A 87 14.05 20.54 -0.07
CA GLU A 87 15.12 21.53 -0.31
C GLU A 87 16.42 20.96 -0.93
N GLY A 88 16.30 20.18 -2.01
CA GLY A 88 17.45 19.60 -2.71
C GLY A 88 18.09 18.40 -2.01
N THR A 89 17.40 17.80 -1.04
CA THR A 89 17.83 16.62 -0.29
C THR A 89 16.80 15.51 -0.41
N LEU A 90 17.24 14.31 -0.81
CA LEU A 90 16.44 13.10 -0.81
C LEU A 90 16.80 12.25 0.42
N SER A 91 15.80 11.95 1.25
CA SER A 91 15.90 11.03 2.38
C SER A 91 15.07 9.77 2.12
N GLU A 92 15.62 8.62 2.47
CA GLU A 92 15.08 7.29 2.23
C GLU A 92 15.07 6.49 3.54
N TRP A 93 13.91 5.96 3.88
CA TRP A 93 13.69 5.00 4.95
C TRP A 93 13.25 3.68 4.32
N SER A 94 13.70 2.56 4.89
CA SER A 94 12.99 1.29 4.74
C SER A 94 11.60 1.37 5.38
N GLY A 95 10.72 0.45 5.01
CA GLY A 95 9.38 0.37 5.61
C GLY A 95 9.39 0.16 7.11
N GLU A 96 10.37 -0.60 7.61
CA GLU A 96 10.54 -0.91 9.03
C GLU A 96 11.00 0.33 9.81
N GLU A 97 12.04 1.03 9.33
CA GLU A 97 12.52 2.28 9.92
C GLU A 97 11.41 3.33 9.97
N ALA A 98 10.66 3.48 8.86
CA ALA A 98 9.56 4.43 8.79
C ALA A 98 8.43 4.08 9.77
N ALA A 99 8.12 2.79 9.94
CA ALA A 99 7.11 2.34 10.90
C ALA A 99 7.56 2.50 12.36
N ALA A 100 8.85 2.36 12.64
CA ALA A 100 9.44 2.55 13.97
C ALA A 100 9.69 4.03 14.33
N GLY A 101 9.49 4.96 13.39
CA GLY A 101 9.80 6.38 13.60
C GLY A 101 11.31 6.66 13.69
N GLU A 102 12.13 5.80 13.07
CA GLU A 102 13.58 5.93 13.04
C GLU A 102 14.05 7.01 12.04
N PRO A 103 15.28 7.54 12.18
CA PRO A 103 15.87 8.41 11.17
C PRO A 103 16.06 7.67 9.82
N PRO A 104 16.18 8.41 8.69
CA PRO A 104 16.37 7.78 7.39
C PRO A 104 17.69 7.01 7.34
N GLY A 105 17.66 5.77 6.83
CA GLY A 105 18.85 4.98 6.60
C GLY A 105 19.79 5.59 5.54
N ARG A 106 19.26 6.45 4.66
CA ARG A 106 20.04 7.14 3.64
C ARG A 106 19.52 8.55 3.37
N THR A 107 20.44 9.51 3.34
CA THR A 107 20.16 10.90 2.92
C THR A 107 21.23 11.35 1.94
N VAL A 108 20.81 11.87 0.78
CA VAL A 108 21.72 12.33 -0.28
C VAL A 108 21.24 13.66 -0.87
N PRO A 109 22.15 14.53 -1.34
CA PRO A 109 21.77 15.64 -2.20
C PRO A 109 21.08 15.12 -3.46
N ALA A 110 19.97 15.73 -3.87
CA ALA A 110 19.22 15.37 -5.05
C ALA A 110 18.59 16.63 -5.70
N PRO A 111 18.79 16.85 -7.01
CA PRO A 111 18.13 17.98 -7.70
C PRO A 111 16.61 17.85 -7.62
N ASP A 112 15.91 18.96 -7.84
CA ASP A 112 14.44 18.96 -7.90
C ASP A 112 13.96 17.99 -9.00
N PRO A 113 13.15 16.98 -8.66
CA PRO A 113 12.66 15.99 -9.62
C PRO A 113 11.69 16.57 -10.67
N TYR A 114 11.23 17.82 -10.49
CA TYR A 114 10.28 18.49 -11.37
C TYR A 114 10.79 19.80 -12.00
N ALA A 115 12.07 20.14 -11.81
CA ALA A 115 12.69 21.31 -12.46
C ALA A 115 12.86 21.15 -13.98
#